data_AF-A0A949DJF6-F1
#
_entry.id   AF-A0A949DJF6-F1
#
_cell.length_a   1.000
_cell.length_b   1.000
_cell.length_c   1.000
_cell.angle_alpha   90.00
_cell.angle_beta   90.00
_cell.angle_gamma   90.00
#
_symmetry.space_group_name_H-M   'P 1'
#
loop_
_entity.id
_entity.type
_entity.pdbx_description
1 polymer ?
#
loop_
_entity_poly.entity_id
_entity_poly.type
_entity_poly.pdbx_seq_one_letter_code
_entity_poly.pdbx_strand_id
1 'polypeptide(L)'
;MTKILITGTAGFIGFHLAKKLLERGDEVVGLDNINDYYDVNLKYARLAELGISRHPELDSGSLIQSSTYPNHKFIKVNLEDAQTINKLFETEDRPIKVFNHGNMSRDFTYIDDIVVPFFERLAA
;
A
#
# COMPACT_ATOMS: atom_id res chain seq x y z
N MET A 1 -15.22 6.76 -6.96
CA MET A 1 -13.94 6.04 -7.12
C MET A 1 -12.81 7.04 -7.01
N THR A 2 -11.94 6.83 -6.04
CA THR A 2 -10.80 7.68 -5.74
C THR A 2 -9.50 6.89 -5.96
N LYS A 3 -8.44 7.55 -6.44
CA LYS A 3 -7.10 6.97 -6.54
C LYS A 3 -6.30 7.29 -5.29
N ILE A 4 -5.70 6.26 -4.67
CA ILE A 4 -5.12 6.33 -3.33
C ILE A 4 -3.71 5.71 -3.32
N LEU A 5 -2.74 6.42 -2.72
CA LEU A 5 -1.39 5.93 -2.47
C LEU A 5 -1.29 5.47 -1.02
N ILE A 6 -0.89 4.22 -0.82
CA ILE A 6 -0.71 3.66 0.52
C ILE A 6 0.77 3.36 0.74
N THR A 7 1.37 4.05 1.70
CA THR A 7 2.72 3.74 2.18
C THR A 7 2.66 2.68 3.27
N GLY A 8 3.55 1.69 3.20
CA GLY A 8 3.53 0.54 4.12
C GLY A 8 2.41 -0.46 3.80
N THR A 9 2.11 -0.69 2.53
CA THR A 9 0.98 -1.54 2.09
C THR A 9 1.11 -2.99 2.55
N ALA A 10 2.33 -3.51 2.71
CA ALA A 10 2.54 -4.87 3.22
C ALA A 10 2.50 -4.93 4.77
N GLY A 11 2.48 -3.78 5.43
CA GLY A 11 2.26 -3.64 6.86
C GLY A 11 0.84 -4.02 7.27
N PHE A 12 0.60 -4.13 8.58
CA PHE A 12 -0.70 -4.57 9.12
C PHE A 12 -1.85 -3.63 8.73
N ILE A 13 -1.75 -2.35 9.09
CA ILE A 13 -2.80 -1.35 8.80
C ILE A 13 -2.92 -1.11 7.29
N GLY A 14 -1.78 -0.96 6.60
CA GLY A 14 -1.75 -0.71 5.15
C GLY A 14 -2.46 -1.80 4.36
N PHE A 15 -2.23 -3.07 4.70
CA PHE A 15 -2.89 -4.21 4.09
C PHE A 15 -4.41 -4.17 4.27
N HIS A 16 -4.90 -4.02 5.51
CA HIS A 16 -6.33 -4.01 5.79
C HIS A 16 -7.03 -2.80 5.15
N LEU A 17 -6.38 -1.64 5.13
CA LEU A 17 -6.88 -0.44 4.45
C LEU A 17 -6.94 -0.65 2.93
N ALA A 18 -5.87 -1.15 2.31
CA ALA A 18 -5.81 -1.45 0.88
C ALA A 18 -6.93 -2.41 0.49
N LYS A 19 -7.10 -3.52 1.23
CA LYS A 19 -8.15 -4.51 0.98
C LYS A 19 -9.55 -3.87 1.02
N LYS A 20 -9.87 -3.11 2.07
CA LYS A 20 -11.17 -2.41 2.18
C LYS A 20 -11.42 -1.40 1.06
N LEU A 21 -10.40 -0.65 0.65
CA LEU A 21 -10.51 0.34 -0.43
C LEU A 21 -10.71 -0.36 -1.78
N LEU A 22 -9.97 -1.44 -2.04
CA LEU A 22 -10.10 -2.24 -3.25
C LEU A 22 -11.47 -2.93 -3.34
N GLU A 23 -11.96 -3.50 -2.24
CA GLU A 23 -13.31 -4.09 -2.12
C GLU A 23 -14.42 -3.03 -2.33
N ARG A 24 -14.18 -1.77 -1.93
CA ARG A 24 -15.07 -0.64 -2.23
C ARG A 24 -15.02 -0.21 -3.70
N GLY A 25 -14.04 -0.68 -4.47
CA GLY A 25 -13.83 -0.35 -5.88
C GLY A 25 -12.93 0.86 -6.12
N ASP A 26 -12.20 1.35 -5.11
CA ASP A 26 -11.21 2.42 -5.30
C ASP A 26 -9.93 1.91 -5.94
N GLU A 27 -9.18 2.81 -6.59
CA GLU A 27 -7.88 2.46 -7.16
C GLU A 27 -6.79 2.64 -6.11
N VAL A 28 -5.99 1.59 -5.86
CA VAL A 28 -4.94 1.61 -4.86
C VAL A 28 -3.59 1.38 -5.52
N VAL A 29 -2.69 2.34 -5.36
CA VAL A 29 -1.27 2.18 -5.61
C VAL A 29 -0.59 1.96 -4.26
N GLY A 30 -0.02 0.78 -4.04
CA GLY A 30 0.68 0.43 -2.82
C GLY A 30 2.19 0.60 -2.95
N LEU A 31 2.85 1.03 -1.89
CA LEU A 31 4.30 0.98 -1.78
C LEU A 31 4.75 0.44 -0.42
N ASP A 32 5.84 -0.31 -0.41
CA ASP A 32 6.51 -0.80 0.80
C ASP A 32 7.99 -1.10 0.49
N ASN A 33 8.89 -0.83 1.44
CA ASN A 33 10.30 -1.22 1.31
C ASN A 33 10.51 -2.72 1.61
N ILE A 34 9.54 -3.37 2.27
CA ILE A 34 9.62 -4.75 2.75
C ILE A 34 10.87 -4.96 3.62
N ASN A 35 11.10 -4.04 4.56
CA ASN A 35 12.14 -4.18 5.57
C ASN A 35 11.85 -5.35 6.54
N ASP A 36 12.86 -5.77 7.30
CA ASP A 36 12.87 -6.88 8.26
C ASP A 36 12.35 -6.52 9.67
N TYR A 37 11.83 -5.30 9.85
CA TYR A 37 11.21 -4.87 11.11
C TYR A 37 10.04 -5.79 11.55
N TYR A 38 9.42 -6.49 10.59
CA TYR A 38 8.50 -7.61 10.81
C TYR A 38 8.93 -8.81 9.96
N ASP A 39 8.38 -10.00 10.24
CA ASP A 39 8.59 -11.18 9.40
C ASP A 39 8.25 -10.87 7.93
N VAL A 40 9.27 -10.94 7.09
CA VAL A 40 9.20 -10.66 5.66
C VAL A 40 8.21 -11.60 4.96
N ASN A 41 8.08 -12.85 5.42
CA ASN A 41 7.11 -13.80 4.88
C ASN A 41 5.68 -13.35 5.18
N LEU A 42 5.42 -12.76 6.35
CA LEU A 42 4.10 -12.20 6.68
C LEU A 42 3.73 -11.03 5.77
N LYS A 43 4.72 -10.17 5.44
CA LYS A 43 4.53 -9.09 4.47
C LYS A 43 4.17 -9.64 3.09
N TYR A 44 4.91 -10.64 2.60
CA TYR A 44 4.62 -11.27 1.32
C TYR A 44 3.29 -12.04 1.31
N ALA A 45 2.90 -12.67 2.42
CA ALA A 45 1.61 -13.33 2.54
C ALA A 45 0.45 -12.34 2.38
N ARG A 46 0.55 -11.16 3.02
CA ARG A 46 -0.43 -10.06 2.85
C ARG A 46 -0.46 -9.52 1.43
N LEU A 47 0.69 -9.31 0.81
CA LEU A 47 0.78 -8.89 -0.59
C LEU A 47 0.14 -9.92 -1.53
N ALA A 48 0.36 -11.22 -1.28
CA ALA A 48 -0.26 -12.29 -2.06
C ALA A 48 -1.79 -12.26 -1.96
N GLU A 49 -2.36 -11.96 -0.78
CA GLU A 49 -3.81 -11.73 -0.62
C GLU A 49 -4.32 -10.52 -1.42
N LEU A 50 -3.47 -9.52 -1.66
CA LEU A 50 -3.78 -8.40 -2.55
C LEU A 50 -3.45 -8.71 -4.03
N GLY A 51 -3.09 -9.95 -4.36
CA GLY A 51 -2.76 -10.38 -5.73
C GLY A 51 -1.35 -9.98 -6.19
N ILE A 52 -0.46 -9.65 -5.27
CA ILE A 52 0.95 -9.31 -5.53
C ILE A 52 1.82 -10.46 -5.04
N SER A 53 2.19 -11.36 -5.95
CA SER A 53 3.03 -12.52 -5.64
C SER A 53 4.51 -12.15 -5.56
N ARG A 54 5.26 -12.82 -4.68
CA ARG A 54 6.72 -12.67 -4.61
C ARG A 54 7.36 -13.16 -5.91
N HIS A 55 8.03 -12.27 -6.63
CA HIS A 55 8.69 -12.53 -7.91
C HIS A 55 9.95 -11.66 -8.02
N PRO A 56 11.03 -12.08 -8.71
CA PRO A 56 12.25 -11.27 -8.87
C PRO A 56 12.02 -9.85 -9.41
N GLU A 57 10.95 -9.66 -10.20
CA GLU A 57 10.58 -8.33 -10.71
C GLU A 57 10.15 -7.34 -9.63
N LEU A 58 9.67 -7.80 -8.47
CA LEU A 58 9.38 -6.91 -7.34
C LEU A 58 10.65 -6.18 -6.88
N ASP A 59 11.82 -6.81 -6.98
CA ASP A 59 13.08 -6.21 -6.57
C ASP A 59 13.64 -5.21 -7.62
N SER A 60 13.00 -5.11 -8.80
CA SER A 60 13.43 -4.22 -9.88
C SER A 60 13.01 -2.75 -9.70
N GLY A 61 12.19 -2.43 -8.69
CA GLY A 61 11.62 -1.10 -8.51
C GLY A 61 10.55 -0.75 -9.56
N SER A 62 9.96 -1.75 -10.21
CA SER A 62 8.88 -1.56 -11.20
C SER A 62 7.50 -1.67 -10.56
N LEU A 63 6.51 -0.97 -11.12
CA LEU A 63 5.11 -1.15 -10.76
C LEU A 63 4.61 -2.52 -11.21
N ILE A 64 4.09 -3.29 -10.26
CA ILE A 64 3.50 -4.61 -10.46
C ILE A 64 1.98 -4.48 -10.40
N GLN A 65 1.30 -5.03 -11.40
CA GLN A 65 -0.16 -5.11 -11.43
C GLN A 65 -0.62 -6.31 -10.61
N SER A 66 -1.65 -6.11 -9.78
CA SER A 66 -2.27 -7.22 -9.05
C SER A 66 -2.99 -8.18 -10.00
N SER A 67 -2.83 -9.48 -9.75
CA SER A 67 -3.56 -10.55 -10.44
C SER A 67 -4.99 -10.74 -9.94
N THR A 68 -5.32 -10.19 -8.77
CA THR A 68 -6.64 -10.35 -8.13
C THR A 68 -7.49 -9.08 -8.28
N TYR A 69 -6.87 -7.92 -8.13
CA TYR A 69 -7.55 -6.63 -8.16
C TYR A 69 -7.07 -5.81 -9.37
N PRO A 70 -7.87 -5.66 -10.45
CA PRO A 70 -7.45 -4.91 -11.63
C PRO A 70 -7.17 -3.42 -11.34
N ASN A 71 -7.77 -2.91 -10.25
CA ASN A 71 -7.59 -1.56 -9.70
C ASN A 71 -6.44 -1.46 -8.67
N HIS A 72 -5.56 -2.46 -8.57
CA HIS A 72 -4.42 -2.44 -7.66
C HIS A 72 -3.07 -2.56 -8.37
N LYS A 73 -2.16 -1.64 -8.05
CA LYS A 73 -0.74 -1.72 -8.39
C LYS A 73 0.11 -1.65 -7.14
N PHE A 74 1.30 -2.22 -7.19
CA PHE A 74 2.26 -2.19 -6.09
C PHE A 74 3.68 -1.94 -6.60
N ILE A 75 4.47 -1.18 -5.85
CA ILE A 75 5.91 -0.99 -6.10
C ILE A 75 6.69 -1.24 -4.81
N LYS A 76 7.75 -2.06 -4.90
CA LYS A 76 8.71 -2.18 -3.82
C LYS A 76 9.73 -1.06 -3.94
N VAL A 77 9.78 -0.16 -2.97
CA VAL A 77 10.67 1.01 -3.00
C VAL A 77 10.94 1.51 -1.60
N ASN A 78 12.14 2.05 -1.38
CA ASN A 78 12.43 2.84 -0.19
C ASN A 78 11.89 4.27 -0.40
N LEU A 79 11.16 4.81 0.57
CA LEU A 79 10.64 6.19 0.51
C LEU A 79 11.76 7.25 0.34
N GLU A 80 12.99 6.92 0.70
CA GLU A 80 14.17 7.78 0.52
C GLU A 80 14.62 7.89 -0.95
N ASP A 81 14.15 7.01 -1.83
CA ASP A 81 14.42 7.08 -3.27
C ASP A 81 13.54 8.14 -3.94
N ALA A 82 13.98 9.39 -3.83
CA ALA A 82 13.28 10.53 -4.41
C ALA A 82 13.10 10.43 -5.94
N GLN A 83 14.00 9.76 -6.66
CA GLN A 83 13.88 9.64 -8.12
C GLN A 83 12.71 8.73 -8.49
N THR A 84 12.63 7.55 -7.86
CA THR A 84 11.55 6.60 -8.09
C THR A 84 10.20 7.16 -7.62
N ILE A 85 10.17 7.85 -6.49
CA ILE A 85 8.95 8.49 -5.97
C ILE A 85 8.47 9.62 -6.88
N ASN A 86 9.36 10.51 -7.35
CA ASN A 86 8.97 11.58 -8.27
C ASN A 86 8.46 10.99 -9.59
N LYS A 87 9.15 9.98 -10.14
CA LYS A 87 8.70 9.28 -11.34
C LYS A 87 7.32 8.65 -11.15
N LEU A 88 7.05 8.04 -10.00
CA LEU A 88 5.73 7.50 -9.69
C LEU A 88 4.66 8.59 -9.76
N PHE A 89 4.90 9.75 -9.16
CA PHE A 89 3.96 10.88 -9.22
C PHE A 89 3.81 11.47 -10.62
N GLU A 90 4.88 11.54 -11.41
CA GLU A 90 4.85 12.03 -12.80
C GLU A 90 4.09 11.09 -13.74
N THR A 91 4.15 9.78 -13.51
CA THR A 91 3.45 8.78 -14.34
C THR A 91 1.94 8.66 -14.06
N GLU A 92 1.44 9.36 -13.05
CA GLU A 92 0.06 9.20 -12.57
C GLU A 92 -0.79 10.45 -12.89
N ASP A 93 -1.71 10.32 -13.85
CA ASP A 93 -2.55 11.42 -14.39
C ASP A 93 -3.58 12.01 -13.41
N ARG A 94 -3.69 11.49 -12.19
CA ARG A 94 -4.70 11.91 -11.21
C ARG A 94 -4.06 12.20 -9.85
N PRO A 95 -4.55 13.22 -9.12
CA PRO A 95 -4.05 13.54 -7.79
C PRO A 95 -4.21 12.31 -6.88
N ILE A 96 -3.10 11.90 -6.27
CA ILE A 96 -3.08 10.72 -5.40
C ILE A 96 -3.17 11.17 -3.95
N LYS A 97 -4.19 10.69 -3.22
CA LYS A 97 -4.31 10.95 -1.78
C LYS A 97 -3.31 10.06 -1.04
N VAL A 98 -2.34 10.67 -0.38
CA VAL A 98 -1.28 9.97 0.36
C VAL A 98 -1.75 9.66 1.78
N PHE A 99 -1.70 8.38 2.17
CA PHE A 99 -1.96 7.96 3.54
C PHE A 99 -0.68 7.65 4.30
N ASN A 100 -0.75 7.88 5.61
CA ASN A 100 0.21 7.44 6.61
C ASN A 100 1.54 8.22 6.72
N HIS A 101 1.89 9.13 5.80
CA HIS A 101 3.04 10.08 5.91
C HIS A 101 4.35 9.54 6.54
N GLY A 102 4.60 8.22 6.54
CA GLY A 102 5.75 7.58 7.18
C GLY A 102 5.77 7.52 8.73
N ASN A 103 4.68 7.80 9.46
CA ASN A 103 4.74 8.15 10.90
C ASN A 103 3.98 7.24 11.88
N MET A 104 4.00 5.90 11.74
CA MET A 104 3.38 5.02 12.75
C MET A 104 4.31 3.96 13.35
N SER A 105 4.55 4.06 14.67
CA SER A 105 4.94 2.96 15.56
C SER A 105 3.89 2.80 16.65
N ARG A 106 3.44 1.57 16.96
CA ARG A 106 2.62 1.26 18.14
C ARG A 106 2.69 -0.21 18.57
N ASP A 107 2.73 -0.40 19.88
CA ASP A 107 2.43 -1.66 20.58
C ASP A 107 0.90 -1.82 20.74
N PHE A 108 0.39 -2.98 20.31
CA PHE A 108 -0.94 -3.56 20.52
C PHE A 108 -2.16 -2.60 20.62
N THR A 109 -2.99 -2.57 19.58
CA THR A 109 -4.37 -2.03 19.66
C THR A 109 -5.30 -2.83 18.74
N TYR A 110 -6.54 -3.06 19.17
CA TYR A 110 -7.57 -3.79 18.41
C TYR A 110 -7.92 -3.05 17.11
N ILE A 111 -8.17 -3.82 16.04
CA ILE A 111 -8.27 -3.37 14.64
C ILE A 111 -9.35 -2.31 14.43
N ASP A 112 -10.49 -2.44 15.11
CA ASP A 112 -11.66 -1.59 14.88
C ASP A 112 -11.47 -0.14 15.35
N ASP A 113 -10.63 0.07 16.38
CA ASP A 113 -10.35 1.40 16.95
C ASP A 113 -9.52 2.30 16.01
N ILE A 114 -8.80 1.70 15.05
CA ILE A 114 -7.93 2.43 14.11
C ILE A 114 -8.59 2.55 12.74
N VAL A 115 -9.21 1.47 12.25
CA VAL A 115 -9.72 1.45 10.87
C VAL A 115 -10.96 2.31 10.71
N VAL A 116 -11.84 2.36 11.73
CA VAL A 116 -13.10 3.13 11.65
C VAL A 116 -12.84 4.64 11.58
N PRO A 117 -12.02 5.27 12.45
CA PRO A 117 -11.75 6.71 12.35
C PRO A 117 -11.03 7.12 11.05
N PHE A 118 -10.15 6.26 10.52
CA PHE A 118 -9.47 6.51 9.25
C PHE A 118 -10.44 6.45 8.06
N PHE A 119 -11.40 5.53 8.08
CA PHE A 119 -12.42 5.40 7.04
C PHE A 119 -13.44 6.55 7.08
N GLU A 120 -13.78 7.07 8.26
CA GLU A 120 -14.73 8.18 8.39
C GLU A 120 -14.14 9.52 7.89
N ARG A 121 -12.84 9.77 8.09
CA ARG A 121 -12.14 10.93 7.49
C ARG A 121 -11.91 10.83 5.98
N LEU A 122 -12.29 9.69 5.37
CA LEU A 122 -12.17 9.44 3.94
C LEU A 122 -13.45 9.69 3.15
N ALA A 123 -14.60 9.79 3.83
CA ALA A 123 -15.93 9.90 3.23
C ALA A 123 -16.54 11.32 3.32
N ALA A 124 -15.79 12.29 3.86
CA ALA A 124 -16.12 13.72 3.85
C ALA A 124 -15.21 14.47 2.86
#